data_AF-A0A5M3Z8K5-F1
#
_entry.id   AF-A0A5M3Z8K5-F1
#
_cell.length_a   1.000
_cell.length_b   1.000
_cell.length_c   1.000
_cell.angle_alpha   90.00
_cell.angle_beta   90.00
_cell.angle_gamma   90.00
#
_symmetry.space_group_name_H-M   'P 1'
#
loop_
_entity.id
_entity.type
_entity.pdbx_description
1 polymer ?
#
loop_
_entity_poly.entity_id
_entity_poly.type
_entity_poly.pdbx_seq_one_letter_code
_entity_poly.pdbx_strand_id
1 'polypeptide(L)'
;MSSPASDHVSRPSDPDSLVLEAWGQGLMVGSLVVMAIITVANMKRRILLHKLIFAELILAMPHGTFIFPHAPTYGWYLSCTAIGLNISWSLHNVIAWMKNRPFFSRRVSLFYITTVLLVQPYWILEIYANFAYFNNINRIFLKTRPLEPLFRDPWWVFTTCSLFYTIKREYGFSYKELIIASPRFGIMLVSMCLSIAFIVVDTCAVLDVFHSRRLPTGVEPFWKLSFIFKCLCDTVILDDFKTALDALRLYWFKRRAQRGEIFLPGSQYQAVRPAARDDTIDDDAEAQRSGGRALRKIDSSVPRVYTRENV
;
A
#
# COMPACT_ATOMS: atom_id res chain seq x y z
N MET A 1 4.93 -51.52 -18.52
CA MET A 1 3.56 -51.12 -18.14
C MET A 1 3.66 -49.96 -17.17
N SER A 2 3.49 -48.74 -17.68
CA SER A 2 3.40 -47.52 -16.88
C SER A 2 2.06 -47.50 -16.15
N SER A 3 2.09 -47.55 -14.82
CA SER A 3 0.90 -47.33 -13.99
C SER A 3 0.22 -46.02 -14.41
N PRO A 4 -1.12 -45.97 -14.54
CA PRO A 4 -1.81 -44.70 -14.71
C PRO A 4 -1.56 -43.90 -13.42
N ALA A 5 -0.78 -42.83 -13.53
CA ALA A 5 -0.63 -41.89 -12.43
C ALA A 5 -2.04 -41.42 -12.06
N SER A 6 -2.47 -41.72 -10.84
CA SER A 6 -3.75 -41.26 -10.31
C SER A 6 -3.73 -39.73 -10.36
N ASP A 7 -4.46 -39.16 -11.31
CA ASP A 7 -4.70 -37.72 -11.54
C ASP A 7 -5.52 -37.07 -10.41
N HIS A 8 -5.23 -37.44 -9.16
CA HIS A 8 -5.92 -36.95 -7.97
C HIS A 8 -5.08 -35.83 -7.34
N VAL A 9 -5.51 -34.59 -7.57
CA VAL A 9 -4.95 -33.40 -6.93
C VAL A 9 -5.17 -33.52 -5.42
N SER A 10 -4.08 -33.55 -4.68
CA SER A 10 -4.06 -33.60 -3.22
C SER A 10 -2.91 -32.72 -2.71
N ARG A 11 -2.85 -32.49 -1.39
CA ARG A 11 -1.77 -31.73 -0.76
C ARG A 11 -0.40 -32.23 -1.25
N PRO A 12 0.54 -31.33 -1.63
CA PRO A 12 1.88 -31.73 -2.06
C PRO A 12 2.51 -32.65 -1.02
N SER A 13 2.89 -33.85 -1.45
CA SER A 13 3.52 -34.86 -0.59
C SER A 13 5.04 -34.90 -0.78
N ASP A 14 5.55 -34.28 -1.84
CA ASP A 14 6.98 -34.12 -2.06
C ASP A 14 7.58 -33.17 -1.01
N PRO A 15 8.69 -33.56 -0.35
CA PRO A 15 9.27 -32.79 0.75
C PRO A 15 9.70 -31.39 0.31
N ASP A 16 10.29 -31.25 -0.87
CA ASP A 16 10.76 -29.96 -1.38
C ASP A 16 9.59 -29.00 -1.65
N SER A 17 8.52 -29.50 -2.26
CA SER A 17 7.29 -28.76 -2.53
C SER A 17 6.58 -28.35 -1.24
N LEU A 18 6.55 -29.26 -0.26
CA LEU A 18 5.92 -29.03 1.04
C LEU A 18 6.67 -27.98 1.85
N VAL A 19 8.01 -28.04 1.87
CA VAL A 19 8.86 -27.06 2.57
C VAL A 19 8.72 -25.68 1.94
N LEU A 20 8.76 -25.59 0.61
CA LEU A 20 8.63 -24.32 -0.10
C LEU A 20 7.25 -23.68 0.13
N GLU A 21 6.18 -24.48 0.08
CA GLU A 21 4.83 -24.00 0.30
C GLU A 21 4.61 -23.58 1.76
N ALA A 22 5.08 -24.38 2.73
CA ALA A 22 5.02 -24.05 4.15
C ALA A 22 5.81 -22.78 4.49
N TRP A 23 6.99 -22.60 3.90
CA TRP A 23 7.79 -21.38 4.05
C TRP A 23 7.06 -20.16 3.48
N GLY A 24 6.55 -20.26 2.24
CA GLY A 24 5.86 -19.15 1.59
C GLY A 24 4.57 -18.75 2.32
N GLN A 25 3.83 -19.75 2.82
CA GLN A 25 2.64 -19.55 3.64
C GLN A 25 2.95 -18.91 4.99
N GLY A 26 3.93 -19.44 5.71
CA GLY A 26 4.38 -18.88 7.00
C GLY A 26 4.87 -17.44 6.86
N LEU A 27 5.65 -17.15 5.81
CA LEU A 27 6.12 -15.80 5.51
C LEU A 27 4.95 -14.85 5.21
N MET A 28 3.97 -15.28 4.41
CA MET A 28 2.79 -14.48 4.08
C MET A 28 1.95 -14.18 5.32
N VAL A 29 1.54 -15.20 6.08
CA VAL A 29 0.72 -14.99 7.29
C VAL A 29 1.46 -14.15 8.31
N GLY A 30 2.74 -14.47 8.60
CA GLY A 30 3.55 -13.73 9.57
C GLY A 30 3.69 -12.26 9.20
N SER A 31 3.97 -11.96 7.94
CA SER A 31 4.08 -10.58 7.46
C SER A 31 2.76 -9.83 7.57
N LEU A 32 1.64 -10.45 7.18
CA LEU A 32 0.32 -9.84 7.28
C LEU A 32 -0.08 -9.56 8.73
N VAL A 33 0.24 -10.45 9.67
CA VAL A 33 -0.05 -10.25 11.10
C VAL A 33 0.71 -9.04 11.63
N VAL A 34 2.02 -8.94 11.34
CA VAL A 34 2.83 -7.78 11.74
C VAL A 34 2.27 -6.47 11.14
N MET A 35 1.94 -6.48 9.85
CA MET A 35 1.34 -5.32 9.18
C MET A 35 -0.04 -4.96 9.75
N ALA A 36 -0.84 -5.95 10.15
CA ALA A 36 -2.14 -5.72 10.76
C ALA A 36 -2.00 -5.06 12.15
N ILE A 37 -1.04 -5.52 12.96
CA ILE A 37 -0.74 -4.91 14.26
C ILE A 37 -0.30 -3.45 14.08
N ILE A 38 0.60 -3.18 13.13
CA ILE A 38 1.06 -1.82 12.82
C ILE A 38 -0.14 -0.96 12.36
N THR A 39 -0.97 -1.48 11.45
CA THR A 39 -2.15 -0.77 10.93
C THR A 39 -3.13 -0.42 12.05
N VAL A 40 -3.36 -1.34 13.00
CA VAL A 40 -4.22 -1.09 14.17
C VAL A 40 -3.61 -0.05 15.10
N ALA A 41 -2.30 -0.15 15.39
CA ALA A 41 -1.59 0.79 16.25
C ALA A 41 -1.64 2.22 15.71
N ASN A 42 -1.59 2.37 14.38
CA ASN A 42 -1.62 3.67 13.71
C ASN A 42 -3.04 4.12 13.29
N MET A 43 -4.08 3.32 13.56
CA MET A 43 -5.43 3.57 13.07
C MET A 43 -6.07 4.82 13.72
N LYS A 44 -6.48 5.77 12.88
CA LYS A 44 -7.28 6.93 13.31
C LYS A 44 -8.78 6.66 13.13
N ARG A 45 -9.57 6.86 14.19
CA ARG A 45 -11.02 6.53 14.24
C ARG A 45 -11.86 7.07 13.08
N ARG A 46 -11.48 8.21 12.49
CA ARG A 46 -12.21 8.90 11.42
C ARG A 46 -11.73 8.60 9.99
N ILE A 47 -10.65 7.85 9.79
CA ILE A 47 -10.08 7.62 8.46
C ILE A 47 -10.47 6.22 7.96
N LEU A 48 -11.34 6.16 6.94
CA LEU A 48 -11.80 4.90 6.36
C LEU A 48 -10.67 4.07 5.73
N LEU A 49 -9.63 4.73 5.20
CA LEU A 49 -8.52 4.08 4.53
C LEU A 49 -7.80 3.04 5.43
N HIS A 50 -7.59 3.37 6.71
CA HIS A 50 -6.96 2.45 7.66
C HIS A 50 -7.82 1.21 7.91
N LYS A 51 -9.15 1.39 7.98
CA LYS A 51 -10.09 0.29 8.18
C LYS A 51 -10.13 -0.65 6.98
N LEU A 52 -10.04 -0.11 5.76
CA LEU A 52 -10.02 -0.89 4.53
C LEU A 52 -8.72 -1.70 4.40
N ILE A 53 -7.57 -1.10 4.70
CA ILE A 53 -6.29 -1.82 4.70
C ILE A 53 -6.30 -2.93 5.76
N PHE A 54 -6.81 -2.65 6.95
CA PHE A 54 -6.95 -3.70 7.96
C PHE A 54 -7.87 -4.84 7.49
N ALA A 55 -9.00 -4.52 6.85
CA ALA A 55 -9.92 -5.52 6.30
C ALA A 55 -9.26 -6.35 5.18
N GLU A 56 -8.51 -5.72 4.28
CA GLU A 56 -7.72 -6.39 3.24
C GLU A 56 -6.75 -7.41 3.84
N LEU A 57 -5.99 -7.01 4.86
CA LEU A 57 -5.01 -7.87 5.54
C LEU A 57 -5.70 -9.09 6.18
N ILE A 58 -6.78 -8.87 6.94
CA ILE A 58 -7.51 -9.94 7.64
C ILE A 58 -8.17 -10.91 6.65
N LEU A 59 -8.69 -10.44 5.52
CA LEU A 59 -9.33 -11.30 4.52
C LEU A 59 -8.32 -12.20 3.78
N ALA A 60 -7.06 -11.77 3.65
CA ALA A 60 -6.02 -12.57 3.00
C ALA A 60 -5.35 -13.58 3.93
N MET A 61 -5.28 -13.33 5.24
CA MET A 61 -4.59 -14.20 6.20
C MET A 61 -5.01 -15.69 6.15
N PRO A 62 -6.31 -16.05 6.10
CA PRO A 62 -6.73 -17.46 6.07
C PRO A 62 -6.22 -18.23 4.84
N HIS A 63 -5.95 -17.54 3.73
CA HIS A 63 -5.42 -18.21 2.55
C HIS A 63 -3.93 -18.55 2.69
N GLY A 64 -3.24 -18.04 3.70
CA GLY A 64 -1.89 -18.47 4.03
C GLY A 64 -1.81 -19.69 4.93
N THR A 65 -2.93 -20.34 5.25
CA THR A 65 -2.96 -21.50 6.16
C THR A 65 -3.51 -22.77 5.51
N PHE A 66 -3.66 -22.81 4.18
CA PHE A 66 -4.27 -23.95 3.51
C PHE A 66 -3.38 -25.20 3.47
N ILE A 67 -2.11 -25.14 3.86
CA ILE A 67 -1.24 -26.33 3.93
C ILE A 67 -1.57 -27.23 5.12
N PHE A 68 -2.22 -26.72 6.17
CA PHE A 68 -2.50 -27.49 7.39
C PHE A 68 -3.56 -28.60 7.22
N PRO A 69 -4.69 -28.37 6.51
CA PRO A 69 -5.70 -29.41 6.32
C PRO A 69 -5.21 -30.56 5.44
N HIS A 70 -5.61 -31.78 5.80
CA HIS A 70 -5.39 -32.99 4.99
C HIS A 70 -6.61 -33.28 4.10
N ALA A 71 -6.46 -34.17 3.12
CA ALA A 71 -7.62 -34.64 2.35
C ALA A 71 -8.64 -35.31 3.31
N PRO A 72 -9.96 -35.12 3.12
CA PRO A 72 -10.65 -34.44 2.01
C PRO A 72 -10.91 -32.93 2.22
N THR A 73 -10.60 -32.37 3.40
CA THR A 73 -10.94 -30.98 3.74
C THR A 73 -10.03 -29.95 3.06
N TYR A 74 -8.87 -30.38 2.56
CA TYR A 74 -7.90 -29.55 1.83
C TYR A 74 -8.53 -28.72 0.69
N GLY A 75 -9.25 -29.35 -0.24
CA GLY A 75 -9.81 -28.65 -1.41
C GLY A 75 -10.89 -27.62 -1.03
N TRP A 76 -11.74 -27.97 -0.06
CA TRP A 76 -12.76 -27.07 0.49
C TRP A 76 -12.15 -25.86 1.19
N TYR A 77 -11.19 -26.09 2.09
CA TYR A 77 -10.54 -25.02 2.84
C TYR A 77 -9.76 -24.08 1.92
N LEU A 78 -9.00 -24.62 0.96
CA LEU A 78 -8.27 -23.83 -0.03
C LEU A 78 -9.23 -22.95 -0.86
N SER A 79 -10.35 -23.51 -1.31
CA SER A 79 -11.35 -22.77 -2.10
C SER A 79 -12.05 -21.69 -1.28
N CYS A 80 -12.47 -21.99 -0.06
CA CYS A 80 -13.12 -21.02 0.83
C CYS A 80 -12.19 -19.85 1.16
N THR A 81 -10.92 -20.13 1.46
CA THR A 81 -9.93 -19.09 1.76
C THR A 81 -9.53 -18.30 0.52
N ALA A 82 -9.55 -18.91 -0.68
CA ALA A 82 -9.32 -18.21 -1.95
C ALA A 82 -10.40 -17.15 -2.23
N ILE A 83 -11.64 -17.34 -1.78
CA ILE A 83 -12.68 -16.30 -1.85
C ILE A 83 -12.25 -15.07 -1.04
N GLY A 84 -11.75 -15.28 0.18
CA GLY A 84 -11.21 -14.21 1.03
C GLY A 84 -10.06 -13.46 0.37
N LEU A 85 -9.13 -14.19 -0.25
CA LEU A 85 -8.03 -13.58 -1.01
C LEU A 85 -8.54 -12.73 -2.19
N ASN A 86 -9.54 -13.19 -2.93
CA ASN A 86 -10.12 -12.43 -4.05
C ASN A 86 -10.84 -11.15 -3.59
N ILE A 87 -11.54 -11.20 -2.46
CA ILE A 87 -12.13 -10.01 -1.84
C ILE A 87 -11.01 -9.05 -1.39
N SER A 88 -9.95 -9.57 -0.78
CA SER A 88 -8.76 -8.79 -0.42
C SER A 88 -8.12 -8.11 -1.64
N TRP A 89 -7.92 -8.84 -2.75
CA TRP A 89 -7.43 -8.29 -4.01
C TRP A 89 -8.34 -7.17 -4.55
N SER A 90 -9.66 -7.32 -4.46
CA SER A 90 -10.60 -6.28 -4.87
C SER A 90 -10.48 -5.04 -3.98
N LEU A 91 -10.38 -5.22 -2.66
CA LEU A 91 -10.16 -4.14 -1.71
C LEU A 91 -8.84 -3.42 -1.95
N HIS A 92 -7.76 -4.15 -2.21
CA HIS A 92 -6.45 -3.61 -2.54
C HIS A 92 -6.52 -2.64 -3.72
N ASN A 93 -7.21 -3.03 -4.80
CA ASN A 93 -7.38 -2.17 -5.97
C ASN A 93 -8.24 -0.93 -5.68
N VAL A 94 -9.24 -1.04 -4.80
CA VAL A 94 -10.03 0.11 -4.33
C VAL A 94 -9.19 1.04 -3.45
N ILE A 95 -8.32 0.49 -2.59
CA ILE A 95 -7.40 1.26 -1.73
C ILE A 95 -6.40 2.02 -2.60
N ALA A 96 -5.77 1.35 -3.58
CA ALA A 96 -4.90 1.96 -4.57
C ALA A 96 -5.60 3.09 -5.34
N TRP A 97 -6.84 2.87 -5.75
CA TRP A 97 -7.67 3.90 -6.37
C TRP A 97 -7.93 5.09 -5.45
N MET A 98 -8.34 4.86 -4.20
CA MET A 98 -8.59 5.92 -3.21
C MET A 98 -7.34 6.76 -2.94
N LYS A 99 -6.16 6.13 -2.93
CA LYS A 99 -4.86 6.80 -2.75
C LYS A 99 -4.50 7.69 -3.94
N ASN A 100 -4.75 7.22 -5.16
CA ASN A 100 -4.43 7.97 -6.37
C ASN A 100 -5.55 8.94 -6.82
N ARG A 101 -6.77 8.78 -6.29
CA ARG A 101 -7.94 9.60 -6.64
C ARG A 101 -7.70 11.12 -6.58
N PRO A 102 -6.96 11.69 -5.59
CA PRO A 102 -6.69 13.13 -5.55
C PRO A 102 -5.87 13.63 -6.74
N PHE A 103 -5.09 12.76 -7.39
CA PHE A 103 -4.20 13.11 -8.50
C PHE A 103 -4.83 12.84 -9.87
N PHE A 104 -5.94 12.09 -9.93
CA PHE A 104 -6.59 11.73 -11.17
C PHE A 104 -7.68 12.72 -11.60
N SER A 105 -7.77 12.94 -12.92
CA SER A 105 -8.96 13.55 -13.53
C SER A 105 -10.17 12.62 -13.34
N ARG A 106 -11.38 13.21 -13.24
CA ARG A 106 -12.64 12.50 -13.01
C ARG A 106 -12.90 11.37 -14.02
N ARG A 107 -12.46 11.54 -15.28
CA ARG A 107 -12.60 10.52 -16.33
C ARG A 107 -11.68 9.31 -16.11
N VAL A 108 -10.42 9.56 -15.76
CA VAL A 108 -9.43 8.49 -15.51
C VAL A 108 -9.79 7.71 -14.25
N SER A 109 -10.22 8.42 -13.20
CA SER A 109 -10.71 7.80 -11.97
C SER A 109 -11.91 6.88 -12.22
N LEU A 110 -12.86 7.28 -13.08
CA LEU A 110 -14.02 6.47 -13.40
C LEU A 110 -13.62 5.26 -14.25
N PHE A 111 -12.76 5.45 -15.24
CA PHE A 111 -12.23 4.36 -16.06
C PHE A 111 -11.50 3.30 -15.21
N TYR A 112 -10.67 3.72 -14.25
CA TYR A 112 -9.98 2.82 -13.34
C TYR A 112 -10.96 1.93 -12.57
N ILE A 113 -11.96 2.52 -11.89
CA ILE A 113 -12.88 1.71 -11.08
C ILE A 113 -13.82 0.86 -11.94
N THR A 114 -14.24 1.35 -13.12
CA THR A 114 -15.06 0.57 -14.06
C THR A 114 -14.31 -0.67 -14.53
N THR A 115 -13.02 -0.56 -14.86
CA THR A 115 -12.22 -1.73 -15.27
C THR A 115 -12.05 -2.73 -14.12
N VAL A 116 -11.86 -2.27 -12.86
CA VAL A 116 -11.84 -3.15 -11.67
C VAL A 116 -13.18 -3.88 -11.44
N LEU A 117 -14.30 -3.28 -11.86
CA LEU A 117 -15.61 -3.95 -11.78
C LEU A 117 -15.81 -4.95 -12.92
N LEU A 118 -15.33 -4.64 -14.13
CA LEU A 118 -15.49 -5.50 -15.30
C LEU A 118 -14.72 -6.83 -15.20
N VAL A 119 -13.70 -6.90 -14.35
CA VAL A 119 -12.92 -8.14 -14.13
C VAL A 119 -13.53 -9.06 -13.07
N GLN A 120 -14.53 -8.60 -12.29
CA GLN A 120 -15.18 -9.43 -11.27
C GLN A 120 -15.78 -10.75 -11.82
N PRO A 121 -16.42 -10.79 -13.02
CA PRO A 121 -16.90 -12.03 -13.60
C PRO A 121 -15.79 -13.07 -13.86
N TYR A 122 -14.59 -12.62 -14.25
CA TYR A 122 -13.44 -13.51 -14.41
C TYR A 122 -13.05 -14.15 -13.08
N TRP A 123 -12.97 -13.37 -11.99
CA TRP A 123 -12.63 -13.89 -10.67
C TRP A 123 -13.68 -14.86 -10.11
N ILE A 124 -14.96 -14.65 -10.40
CA ILE A 124 -16.02 -15.60 -10.05
C ILE A 124 -15.79 -16.94 -10.76
N LEU A 125 -15.46 -16.90 -12.05
CA LEU A 125 -15.14 -18.09 -12.83
C LEU A 125 -13.89 -18.78 -12.29
N GLU A 126 -12.86 -18.02 -11.92
CA GLU A 126 -11.62 -18.54 -11.37
C GLU A 126 -11.82 -19.24 -10.01
N ILE A 127 -12.66 -18.70 -9.13
CA ILE A 127 -13.05 -19.35 -7.86
C ILE A 127 -13.72 -20.70 -8.12
N TYR A 128 -14.63 -20.76 -9.09
CA TYR A 128 -15.27 -22.03 -9.48
C TYR A 128 -14.25 -23.01 -10.09
N ALA A 129 -13.37 -22.55 -10.97
CA ALA A 129 -12.35 -23.37 -11.61
C ALA A 129 -11.38 -23.95 -10.57
N ASN A 130 -10.96 -23.12 -9.61
CA ASN A 130 -10.14 -23.50 -8.46
C ASN A 130 -10.83 -24.59 -7.63
N PHE A 131 -12.10 -24.37 -7.22
CA PHE A 131 -12.89 -25.36 -6.50
C PHE A 131 -13.01 -26.69 -7.27
N ALA A 132 -13.33 -26.63 -8.55
CA ALA A 132 -13.50 -27.81 -9.39
C ALA A 132 -12.17 -28.58 -9.60
N TYR A 133 -11.04 -27.88 -9.63
CA TYR A 133 -9.72 -28.47 -9.79
C TYR A 133 -9.26 -29.20 -8.52
N PHE A 134 -9.30 -28.54 -7.37
CA PHE A 134 -8.83 -29.13 -6.11
C PHE A 134 -9.80 -30.15 -5.49
N ASN A 135 -11.04 -30.21 -5.98
CA ASN A 135 -11.98 -31.29 -5.66
C ASN A 135 -12.03 -32.39 -6.75
N ASN A 136 -11.08 -32.39 -7.71
CA ASN A 136 -10.96 -33.41 -8.77
C ASN A 136 -12.21 -33.57 -9.65
N ILE A 137 -12.97 -32.49 -9.85
CA ILE A 137 -14.17 -32.47 -10.69
C ILE A 137 -13.78 -32.15 -12.14
N ASN A 138 -13.03 -31.07 -12.37
CA ASN A 138 -12.68 -30.58 -13.71
C ASN A 138 -11.29 -29.91 -13.75
N ARG A 139 -10.63 -29.94 -14.92
CA ARG A 139 -9.31 -29.31 -15.15
C ARG A 139 -9.38 -27.93 -15.82
N ILE A 140 -10.52 -27.24 -15.71
CA ILE A 140 -10.74 -25.93 -16.34
C ILE A 140 -9.71 -24.90 -15.84
N PHE A 141 -9.29 -25.02 -14.58
CA PHE A 141 -8.25 -24.19 -13.96
C PHE A 141 -6.94 -24.11 -14.77
N LEU A 142 -6.51 -25.22 -15.40
CA LEU A 142 -5.29 -25.22 -16.21
C LEU A 142 -5.40 -24.33 -17.47
N LYS A 143 -6.62 -24.10 -17.97
CA LYS A 143 -6.86 -23.23 -19.13
C LYS A 143 -7.04 -21.77 -18.74
N THR A 144 -7.52 -21.49 -17.52
CA THR A 144 -7.78 -20.12 -17.05
C THR A 144 -6.57 -19.49 -16.39
N ARG A 145 -5.65 -20.30 -15.83
CA ARG A 145 -4.43 -19.85 -15.15
C ARG A 145 -3.49 -18.96 -15.99
N PRO A 146 -3.24 -19.22 -17.29
CA PRO A 146 -2.41 -18.32 -18.10
C PRO A 146 -3.00 -16.91 -18.27
N LEU A 147 -4.31 -16.75 -18.07
CA LEU A 147 -5.00 -15.46 -18.13
C LEU A 147 -4.95 -14.71 -16.78
N GLU A 148 -4.58 -15.39 -15.68
CA GLU A 148 -4.57 -14.82 -14.34
C GLU A 148 -3.71 -13.55 -14.24
N PRO A 149 -2.46 -13.49 -14.75
CA PRO A 149 -1.65 -12.29 -14.65
C PRO A 149 -2.30 -11.08 -15.35
N LEU A 150 -2.99 -11.32 -16.47
CA LEU A 150 -3.66 -10.26 -17.24
C LEU A 150 -4.83 -9.64 -16.47
N PHE A 151 -5.56 -10.44 -15.70
CA PHE A 151 -6.71 -9.97 -14.93
C PHE A 151 -6.38 -9.57 -13.48
N ARG A 152 -5.14 -9.80 -13.04
CA ARG A 152 -4.69 -9.51 -11.67
C ARG A 152 -3.80 -8.29 -11.55
N ASP A 153 -2.86 -8.10 -12.47
CA ASP A 153 -1.72 -7.19 -12.28
C ASP A 153 -1.78 -5.81 -12.96
N PRO A 154 -2.55 -5.54 -14.04
CA PRO A 154 -2.50 -4.24 -14.73
C PRO A 154 -2.80 -3.02 -13.87
N TRP A 155 -3.77 -3.11 -12.95
CA TRP A 155 -4.17 -2.00 -12.08
C TRP A 155 -3.08 -1.58 -11.11
N TRP A 156 -2.32 -2.55 -10.59
CA TRP A 156 -1.20 -2.27 -9.72
C TRP A 156 -0.06 -1.60 -10.49
N VAL A 157 0.30 -2.13 -11.66
CA VAL A 157 1.32 -1.53 -12.53
C VAL A 157 0.96 -0.09 -12.90
N PHE A 158 -0.31 0.15 -13.25
CA PHE A 158 -0.83 1.49 -13.53
C PHE A 158 -0.73 2.41 -12.30
N THR A 159 -1.15 1.93 -11.12
CA THR A 159 -1.09 2.66 -9.86
C THR A 159 0.33 3.11 -9.53
N THR A 160 1.30 2.19 -9.64
CA THR A 160 2.71 2.52 -9.43
C THR A 160 3.21 3.54 -10.46
N CYS A 161 3.01 3.28 -11.75
CA CYS A 161 3.46 4.21 -12.81
C CYS A 161 2.85 5.61 -12.65
N SER A 162 1.56 5.68 -12.32
CA SER A 162 0.87 6.93 -12.04
C SER A 162 1.50 7.67 -10.87
N LEU A 163 1.77 6.98 -9.77
CA LEU A 163 2.37 7.59 -8.58
C LEU A 163 3.77 8.15 -8.89
N PHE A 164 4.60 7.39 -9.61
CA PHE A 164 5.91 7.86 -10.09
C PHE A 164 5.81 9.08 -11.03
N TYR A 165 4.82 9.08 -11.92
CA TYR A 165 4.57 10.19 -12.84
C TYR A 165 4.13 11.46 -12.11
N THR A 166 3.19 11.34 -11.16
CA THR A 166 2.70 12.45 -10.34
C THR A 166 3.83 13.06 -9.52
N ILE A 167 4.68 12.23 -8.90
CA ILE A 167 5.85 12.71 -8.14
C ILE A 167 6.75 13.57 -9.03
N LYS A 168 7.09 13.08 -10.22
CA LYS A 168 7.95 13.80 -11.17
C LYS A 168 7.32 15.11 -11.63
N ARG A 169 6.02 15.11 -11.90
CA ARG A 169 5.30 16.27 -12.46
C ARG A 169 4.98 17.35 -11.44
N GLU A 170 4.48 16.99 -10.26
CA GLU A 170 4.03 17.98 -9.26
C GLU A 170 5.18 18.52 -8.41
N TYR A 171 6.18 17.68 -8.09
CA TYR A 171 7.23 18.08 -7.15
C TYR A 171 8.51 18.55 -7.82
N GLY A 172 8.74 18.20 -9.10
CA GLY A 172 9.94 18.60 -9.84
C GLY A 172 11.26 18.16 -9.20
N PHE A 173 11.22 17.30 -8.18
CA PHE A 173 12.37 16.82 -7.44
C PHE A 173 12.95 15.58 -8.11
N SER A 174 14.27 15.46 -8.03
CA SER A 174 14.96 14.21 -8.37
C SER A 174 14.65 13.16 -7.28
N TYR A 175 14.45 11.89 -7.66
CA TYR A 175 14.10 10.81 -6.71
C TYR A 175 15.08 10.69 -5.54
N LYS A 176 16.36 11.05 -5.75
CA LYS A 176 17.39 11.07 -4.70
C LYS A 176 17.11 12.13 -3.62
N GLU A 177 16.74 13.34 -4.03
CA GLU A 177 16.38 14.43 -3.10
C GLU A 177 15.12 14.07 -2.30
N LEU A 178 14.18 13.40 -2.95
CA LEU A 178 12.94 12.93 -2.33
C LEU A 178 13.17 11.90 -1.22
N ILE A 179 14.06 10.93 -1.45
CA ILE A 179 14.40 9.91 -0.46
C ILE A 179 15.15 10.54 0.73
N ILE A 180 16.01 11.52 0.48
CA ILE A 180 16.72 12.25 1.56
C ILE A 180 15.73 13.08 2.38
N ALA A 181 14.77 13.74 1.74
CA ALA A 181 13.77 14.56 2.42
C ALA A 181 12.74 13.71 3.21
N SER A 182 12.38 12.53 2.69
CA SER A 182 11.45 11.60 3.34
C SER A 182 11.91 10.15 3.12
N PRO A 183 12.73 9.59 4.03
CA PRO A 183 13.26 8.23 3.87
C PRO A 183 12.16 7.16 3.87
N ARG A 184 11.08 7.38 4.62
CA ARG A 184 9.92 6.46 4.68
C ARG A 184 9.17 6.40 3.36
N PHE A 185 9.02 7.55 2.68
CA PHE A 185 8.45 7.59 1.33
C PHE A 185 9.35 6.87 0.31
N GLY A 186 10.67 6.94 0.50
CA GLY A 186 11.63 6.17 -0.28
C GLY A 186 11.45 4.65 -0.15
N ILE A 187 11.29 4.15 1.08
CA ILE A 187 11.05 2.72 1.36
C ILE A 187 9.78 2.25 0.63
N MET A 188 8.71 3.04 0.69
CA MET A 188 7.45 2.77 -0.03
C MET A 188 7.64 2.66 -1.55
N LEU A 189 8.42 3.55 -2.17
CA LEU A 189 8.70 3.48 -3.61
C LEU A 189 9.52 2.24 -3.97
N VAL A 190 10.51 1.89 -3.14
CA VAL A 190 11.32 0.69 -3.35
C VAL A 190 10.45 -0.56 -3.22
N SER A 191 9.55 -0.64 -2.23
CA SER A 191 8.63 -1.78 -2.09
C SER A 191 7.66 -1.87 -3.27
N MET A 192 7.22 -0.75 -3.84
CA MET A 192 6.42 -0.76 -5.07
C MET A 192 7.20 -1.34 -6.25
N CYS A 193 8.44 -0.90 -6.48
CA CYS A 193 9.29 -1.46 -7.54
C CYS A 193 9.54 -2.96 -7.34
N LEU A 194 9.81 -3.38 -6.10
CA LEU A 194 10.07 -4.77 -5.76
C LEU A 194 8.82 -5.65 -5.97
N SER A 195 7.63 -5.13 -5.66
CA SER A 195 6.37 -5.83 -5.96
C SER A 195 6.19 -6.07 -7.47
N ILE A 196 6.52 -5.08 -8.32
CA ILE A 196 6.45 -5.24 -9.78
C ILE A 196 7.47 -6.27 -10.27
N ALA A 197 8.69 -6.26 -9.73
CA ALA A 197 9.69 -7.26 -10.08
C ALA A 197 9.19 -8.68 -9.78
N PHE A 198 8.57 -8.90 -8.61
CA PHE A 198 7.96 -10.19 -8.28
C PHE A 198 6.75 -10.54 -9.15
N ILE A 199 5.91 -9.58 -9.55
CA ILE A 199 4.83 -9.81 -10.54
C ILE A 199 5.39 -10.31 -11.87
N VAL A 200 6.48 -9.70 -12.36
CA VAL A 200 7.11 -10.11 -13.62
C VAL A 200 7.65 -11.53 -13.52
N VAL A 201 8.38 -11.84 -12.45
CA VAL A 201 8.91 -13.19 -12.21
C VAL A 201 7.77 -14.21 -12.09
N ASP A 202 6.70 -13.87 -11.38
CA ASP A 202 5.51 -14.71 -11.23
C ASP A 202 4.81 -14.95 -12.57
N THR A 203 4.62 -13.90 -13.37
CA THR A 203 4.03 -14.01 -14.72
C THR A 203 4.87 -14.90 -15.63
N CYS A 204 6.20 -14.75 -15.59
CA CYS A 204 7.11 -15.62 -16.34
C CYS A 204 7.08 -17.08 -15.87
N ALA A 205 6.83 -17.31 -14.57
CA ALA A 205 6.64 -18.67 -14.02
C ALA A 205 5.31 -19.27 -14.47
N VAL A 206 4.22 -18.52 -14.40
CA VAL A 206 2.87 -18.97 -14.82
C VAL A 206 2.79 -19.25 -16.33
N LEU A 207 3.52 -18.51 -17.16
CA LEU A 207 3.58 -18.69 -18.61
C LEU A 207 4.57 -19.78 -19.07
N ASP A 208 5.15 -20.54 -18.13
CA ASP A 208 6.11 -21.63 -18.40
C ASP A 208 7.33 -21.20 -19.25
N VAL A 209 7.74 -19.93 -19.15
CA VAL A 209 8.90 -19.42 -19.91
C VAL A 209 10.20 -20.05 -19.39
N PHE A 210 10.25 -20.38 -18.11
CA PHE A 210 11.38 -21.06 -17.47
C PHE A 210 11.34 -22.58 -17.69
N HIS A 211 11.50 -23.03 -18.94
CA HIS A 211 11.54 -24.45 -19.33
C HIS A 211 12.58 -25.30 -18.56
N SER A 212 13.53 -24.69 -17.85
CA SER A 212 14.68 -25.35 -17.20
C SER A 212 14.57 -25.52 -15.68
N ARG A 213 13.56 -24.97 -15.00
CA ARG A 213 13.31 -25.22 -13.57
C ARG A 213 11.83 -25.53 -13.37
N ARG A 214 11.49 -26.82 -13.41
CA ARG A 214 10.17 -27.35 -13.03
C ARG A 214 9.91 -27.04 -11.55
N LEU A 215 9.44 -25.83 -11.25
CA LEU A 215 8.70 -25.59 -10.02
C LEU A 215 7.38 -26.38 -10.16
N PRO A 216 7.00 -27.19 -9.16
CA PRO A 216 5.75 -27.94 -9.20
C PRO A 216 4.57 -27.00 -9.47
N THR A 217 3.73 -27.34 -10.44
CA THR A 217 2.51 -26.59 -10.77
C THR A 217 1.67 -26.34 -9.51
N GLY A 218 1.57 -25.07 -9.10
CA GLY A 218 0.81 -24.64 -7.91
C GLY A 218 1.65 -24.23 -6.69
N VAL A 219 2.97 -24.42 -6.71
CA VAL A 219 3.88 -23.99 -5.61
C VAL A 219 4.69 -22.77 -6.07
N GLU A 220 4.04 -21.62 -6.15
CA GLU A 220 4.65 -20.36 -6.56
C GLU A 220 4.79 -19.44 -5.34
N PRO A 221 6.01 -19.17 -4.85
CA PRO A 221 6.23 -18.22 -3.75
C PRO A 221 6.18 -16.75 -4.22
N PHE A 222 6.31 -16.50 -5.54
CA PHE A 222 6.52 -15.17 -6.08
C PHE A 222 5.27 -14.28 -6.00
N TRP A 223 4.08 -14.80 -6.29
CA TRP A 223 2.84 -14.05 -6.06
C TRP A 223 2.64 -13.72 -4.58
N LYS A 224 3.01 -14.62 -3.64
CA LYS A 224 2.92 -14.36 -2.19
C LYS A 224 3.83 -13.21 -1.80
N LEU A 225 5.07 -13.19 -2.32
CA LEU A 225 6.01 -12.08 -2.10
C LEU A 225 5.48 -10.77 -2.70
N SER A 226 5.00 -10.81 -3.94
CA SER A 226 4.36 -9.67 -4.60
C SER A 226 3.23 -9.10 -3.74
N PHE A 227 2.35 -9.97 -3.22
CA PHE A 227 1.26 -9.60 -2.34
C PHE A 227 1.73 -8.97 -1.02
N ILE A 228 2.74 -9.56 -0.35
CA ILE A 228 3.32 -8.99 0.87
C ILE A 228 3.85 -7.57 0.61
N PHE A 229 4.58 -7.34 -0.49
CA PHE A 229 5.10 -6.01 -0.82
C PHE A 229 4.00 -5.02 -1.20
N LYS A 230 2.93 -5.46 -1.86
CA LYS A 230 1.73 -4.65 -2.13
C LYS A 230 1.11 -4.16 -0.82
N CYS A 231 0.83 -5.08 0.12
CA CYS A 231 0.28 -4.75 1.43
C CYS A 231 1.24 -3.87 2.26
N LEU A 232 2.56 -4.11 2.18
CA LEU A 232 3.57 -3.32 2.88
C LEU A 232 3.57 -1.87 2.40
N CYS A 233 3.48 -1.64 1.08
CA CYS A 233 3.31 -0.29 0.55
C CYS A 233 2.08 0.37 1.16
N ASP A 234 1.00 -0.40 1.32
CA ASP A 234 -0.24 0.15 1.80
C ASP A 234 -0.21 0.58 3.26
N THR A 235 0.41 -0.23 4.11
CA THR A 235 0.66 0.09 5.52
C THR A 235 1.60 1.29 5.66
N VAL A 236 2.71 1.35 4.91
CA VAL A 236 3.67 2.47 4.97
C VAL A 236 3.05 3.79 4.50
N ILE A 237 2.16 3.74 3.50
CA ILE A 237 1.44 4.94 3.00
C ILE A 237 0.55 5.56 4.08
N LEU A 238 -0.10 4.75 4.92
CA LEU A 238 -1.02 5.26 5.95
C LEU A 238 -0.32 6.13 6.99
N ASP A 239 0.87 5.71 7.40
CA ASP A 239 1.58 6.32 8.52
C ASP A 239 2.12 7.71 8.16
N ASP A 240 2.52 7.90 6.90
CA ASP A 240 3.38 9.03 6.54
C ASP A 240 2.99 9.79 5.28
N PHE A 241 1.96 9.40 4.51
CA PHE A 241 1.66 10.11 3.26
C PHE A 241 1.37 11.60 3.49
N LYS A 242 0.56 11.94 4.51
CA LYS A 242 0.26 13.34 4.83
C LYS A 242 1.49 14.08 5.35
N THR A 243 2.23 13.48 6.28
CA THR A 243 3.44 14.05 6.87
C THR A 243 4.53 14.26 5.83
N ALA A 244 4.72 13.32 4.91
CA ALA A 244 5.66 13.40 3.81
C ALA A 244 5.23 14.46 2.77
N LEU A 245 3.93 14.54 2.44
CA LEU A 245 3.40 15.58 1.57
C LEU A 245 3.62 16.97 2.16
N ASP A 246 3.36 17.13 3.45
CA ASP A 246 3.55 18.38 4.18
C ASP A 246 5.04 18.74 4.29
N ALA A 247 5.91 17.77 4.57
CA ALA A 247 7.36 17.96 4.58
C ALA A 247 7.91 18.34 3.20
N LEU A 248 7.43 17.70 2.13
CA LEU A 248 7.79 18.01 0.75
C LEU A 248 7.28 19.38 0.32
N ARG A 249 6.06 19.74 0.71
CA ARG A 249 5.48 21.06 0.46
C ARG A 249 6.28 22.15 1.18
N LEU A 250 6.67 21.92 2.44
CA LEU A 250 7.53 22.82 3.21
C LEU A 250 8.92 22.96 2.59
N TYR A 251 9.54 21.85 2.18
CA TYR A 251 10.83 21.86 1.49
C TYR A 251 10.75 22.61 0.15
N TRP A 252 9.68 22.38 -0.62
CA TRP A 252 9.42 23.09 -1.86
C TRP A 252 9.22 24.59 -1.66
N PHE A 253 8.42 25.00 -0.67
CA PHE A 253 8.26 26.41 -0.32
C PHE A 253 9.58 27.06 0.11
N LYS A 254 10.37 26.38 0.94
CA LYS A 254 11.71 26.86 1.35
C LYS A 254 12.63 27.06 0.15
N ARG A 255 12.70 26.09 -0.77
CA ARG A 255 13.51 26.17 -1.99
C ARG A 255 13.07 27.32 -2.89
N ARG A 256 11.76 27.56 -3.01
CA ARG A 256 11.19 28.60 -3.87
C ARG A 256 11.36 30.00 -3.28
N ALA A 257 11.31 30.11 -1.95
CA ALA A 257 11.70 31.33 -1.22
C ALA A 257 13.21 31.60 -1.37
N GLN A 258 14.07 30.58 -1.28
CA GLN A 258 15.52 30.72 -1.50
C GLN A 258 15.89 31.11 -2.95
N ARG A 259 15.09 30.72 -3.94
CA ARG A 259 15.26 31.15 -5.35
C ARG A 259 14.66 32.52 -5.65
N GLY A 260 14.06 33.21 -4.67
CA GLY A 260 13.54 34.57 -4.84
C GLY A 260 12.23 34.68 -5.64
N GLU A 261 11.55 33.58 -5.96
CA GLU A 261 10.31 33.58 -6.74
C GLU A 261 9.04 33.86 -5.90
N ILE A 262 9.13 33.78 -4.58
CA ILE A 262 8.01 34.02 -3.66
C ILE A 262 8.48 34.93 -2.51
N PHE A 263 7.93 36.15 -2.45
CA PHE A 263 8.05 37.02 -1.28
C PHE A 263 7.17 36.46 -0.16
N LEU A 264 7.78 35.86 0.85
CA LEU A 264 7.09 35.62 2.12
C LEU A 264 6.81 36.99 2.75
N PRO A 265 5.56 37.35 3.09
CA PRO A 265 5.30 38.59 3.79
C PRO A 265 5.99 38.50 5.15
N GLY A 266 6.98 39.36 5.34
CA GLY A 266 7.46 39.80 6.65
C GLY A 266 8.05 38.70 7.53
N SER A 267 9.36 38.59 7.46
CA SER A 267 10.22 38.19 8.58
C SER A 267 9.68 38.65 9.94
N GLN A 268 9.03 37.73 10.68
CA GLN A 268 8.78 37.87 12.12
C GLN A 268 9.36 36.65 12.87
N TYR A 269 10.48 36.11 12.38
CA TYR A 269 11.42 35.41 13.28
C TYR A 269 12.41 36.46 13.76
N GLN A 270 11.98 37.20 14.79
CA GLN A 270 12.90 37.98 15.59
C GLN A 270 13.88 36.99 16.20
N ALA A 271 15.10 36.97 15.66
CA ALA A 271 16.24 36.32 16.27
C ALA A 271 16.32 36.83 17.71
N VAL A 272 16.05 35.95 18.67
CA VAL A 272 16.29 36.21 20.08
C VAL A 272 17.80 36.43 20.22
N ARG A 273 18.21 37.70 20.24
CA ARG A 273 19.52 38.08 20.77
C ARG A 273 19.53 37.67 22.23
N PRO A 274 20.57 36.97 22.73
CA PRO A 274 20.72 36.78 24.16
C PRO A 274 21.00 38.17 24.75
N ALA A 275 20.07 38.67 25.55
CA ALA A 275 20.28 39.88 26.33
C ALA A 275 21.36 39.57 27.38
N ALA A 276 22.36 40.45 27.43
CA ALA A 276 23.47 40.39 28.35
C ALA A 276 22.98 40.36 29.81
N ARG A 277 23.76 39.65 30.65
CA ARG A 277 23.73 39.70 32.11
C ARG A 277 23.66 41.15 32.61
N ASP A 278 22.76 41.39 33.55
CA ASP A 278 23.00 42.37 34.61
C ASP A 278 22.46 41.78 35.92
N ASP A 279 23.35 41.77 36.92
CA ASP A 279 23.16 41.22 38.25
C ASP A 279 22.59 42.31 39.15
N THR A 280 21.40 42.11 39.75
CA THR A 280 21.11 42.65 41.08
C THR A 280 20.03 41.83 41.78
N ILE A 281 20.27 41.70 43.08
CA ILE A 281 19.77 40.77 44.08
C ILE A 281 18.64 41.42 44.93
N ASP A 282 17.86 40.56 45.59
CA ASP A 282 16.97 40.73 46.76
C ASP A 282 15.47 41.06 46.58
N ASP A 283 14.69 39.99 46.77
CA ASP A 283 13.75 39.71 47.89
C ASP A 283 12.49 40.56 48.18
N ASP A 284 11.46 39.78 48.53
CA ASP A 284 10.24 40.04 49.31
C ASP A 284 8.96 40.62 48.68
N ALA A 285 7.99 39.70 48.54
CA ALA A 285 6.65 39.69 49.16
C ALA A 285 5.51 40.64 48.69
N GLU A 286 4.30 40.11 48.91
CA GLU A 286 2.96 40.72 48.94
C GLU A 286 2.10 40.84 47.67
N ALA A 287 1.20 39.85 47.54
CA ALA A 287 -0.25 39.97 47.66
C ALA A 287 -1.01 41.16 47.01
N GLN A 288 -2.00 40.76 46.21
CA GLN A 288 -3.27 41.46 45.91
C GLN A 288 -3.21 42.75 45.09
N ARG A 289 -3.76 42.69 43.87
CA ARG A 289 -5.00 43.44 43.54
C ARG A 289 -5.67 42.98 42.25
N SER A 290 -6.96 42.73 42.41
CA SER A 290 -8.00 42.57 41.41
C SER A 290 -8.07 43.77 40.45
N GLY A 291 -8.35 43.52 39.17
CA GLY A 291 -8.62 44.57 38.19
C GLY A 291 -8.78 43.99 36.78
N GLY A 292 -10.03 43.72 36.40
CA GLY A 292 -10.39 43.03 35.16
C GLY A 292 -9.89 43.71 33.88
N ARG A 293 -9.63 42.89 32.85
CA ARG A 293 -9.45 43.40 31.48
C ARG A 293 -10.01 42.42 30.46
N ALA A 294 -10.94 42.99 29.67
CA ALA A 294 -11.73 42.45 28.58
C ALA A 294 -11.08 41.33 27.73
N LEU A 295 -11.91 40.32 27.42
CA LEU A 295 -11.72 39.42 26.27
C LEU A 295 -11.50 40.25 25.00
N ARG A 296 -10.28 40.25 24.47
CA ARG A 296 -10.00 40.74 23.13
C ARG A 296 -10.23 39.60 22.15
N LYS A 297 -11.41 39.67 21.51
CA LYS A 297 -11.84 38.87 20.36
C LYS A 297 -10.74 38.88 19.28
N ILE A 298 -10.13 37.74 19.00
CA ILE A 298 -9.21 37.58 17.86
C ILE A 298 -10.08 37.53 16.61
N ASP A 299 -10.09 38.63 15.87
CA ASP A 299 -10.81 38.76 14.62
C ASP A 299 -10.17 37.82 13.58
N SER A 300 -10.98 36.89 13.06
CA SER A 300 -10.57 35.94 12.02
C SER A 300 -10.57 36.65 10.66
N SER A 301 -9.57 37.50 10.41
CA SER A 301 -9.34 38.06 9.08
C SER A 301 -8.43 37.13 8.28
N VAL A 302 -9.05 36.32 7.42
CA VAL A 302 -8.38 35.57 6.36
C VAL A 302 -7.54 36.54 5.51
N PRO A 303 -6.22 36.37 5.37
CA PRO A 303 -5.43 37.22 4.49
C PRO A 303 -5.83 36.95 3.02
N ARG A 304 -6.39 37.97 2.35
CA ARG A 304 -6.60 37.91 0.89
C ARG A 304 -5.25 37.93 0.18
N VAL A 305 -5.02 36.90 -0.63
CA VAL A 305 -3.87 36.79 -1.54
C VAL A 305 -4.14 37.70 -2.73
N TYR A 306 -3.26 38.66 -3.00
CA TYR A 306 -3.28 39.46 -4.23
C TYR A 306 -2.28 38.88 -5.23
N THR A 307 -2.75 38.56 -6.44
CA THR A 307 -1.92 38.19 -7.58
C THR A 307 -1.47 39.42 -8.35
N ARG A 308 -0.35 39.26 -9.06
CA ARG A 308 0.45 40.31 -9.73
C ARG A 308 -0.20 40.86 -11.02
N GLU A 309 -1.48 41.19 -10.97
CA GLU A 309 -2.20 41.81 -12.11
C GLU A 309 -2.82 43.17 -11.75
N ASN A 310 -2.61 43.69 -10.53
CA ASN A 310 -3.18 44.97 -10.08
C ASN A 310 -2.13 45.95 -9.50
N VAL A 311 -0.99 46.11 -10.15
CA VAL A 311 -0.08 47.25 -9.92
C VAL A 311 0.17 47.94 -11.26
#